data_AF-A0A7C5RL09-F1
#
_entry.id   AF-A0A7C5RL09-F1
#
_cell.length_a   1.000
_cell.length_b   1.000
_cell.length_c   1.000
_cell.angle_alpha   90.00
_cell.angle_beta   90.00
_cell.angle_gamma   90.00
#
_symmetry.space_group_name_H-M   'P 1'
#
loop_
_entity.id
_entity.type
_entity.pdbx_description
1 polymer ?
#
loop_
_entity_poly.entity_id
_entity_poly.type
_entity_poly.pdbx_seq_one_letter_code
_entity_poly.pdbx_strand_id
1 'polypeptide(L)'
;MVLNLAQPLEFSDVNSNSIVLRLQAGNAAFLFTGDATFETEGSIMALGSCIQSQVLKVAHHGSRYSTSDRFLDAVKPTYAVSSAGRGNHYSYPHQETLQRLINHGVTIYETFNHGIIVMRTDGQIIKVYIGEVSQASSFDFTISLQERFLYLALAFMMIILFLACTYERSKGKSTKEIIILVILMRPFTY
;
A
#
# COMPACT_ATOMS: atom_id res chain seq x y z
N MET A 1 -10.35 8.92 2.04
CA MET A 1 -10.75 7.72 1.27
C MET A 1 -11.11 8.18 -0.11
N VAL A 2 -10.40 7.72 -1.14
CA VAL A 2 -10.91 7.75 -2.51
C VAL A 2 -10.94 6.30 -2.97
N LEU A 3 -12.16 5.77 -3.12
CA LEU A 3 -12.47 4.53 -3.82
C LEU A 3 -12.68 4.93 -5.27
N ASN A 4 -11.81 4.48 -6.16
CA ASN A 4 -12.06 4.58 -7.59
C ASN A 4 -12.06 3.18 -8.19
N LEU A 5 -13.23 2.77 -8.69
CA LEU A 5 -13.38 1.57 -9.48
C LEU A 5 -12.93 1.97 -10.89
N ALA A 6 -11.83 1.40 -11.38
CA ALA A 6 -11.55 1.44 -12.80
C ALA A 6 -12.82 0.94 -13.54
N GLN A 7 -13.35 1.75 -14.45
CA GLN A 7 -14.52 1.42 -15.26
C GLN A 7 -14.12 1.47 -16.73
N PRO A 8 -14.55 0.50 -17.55
CA PRO A 8 -15.46 -0.61 -17.21
C PRO A 8 -14.74 -1.75 -16.47
N LEU A 9 -15.47 -2.47 -15.60
CA LEU A 9 -14.97 -3.72 -15.01
C LEU A 9 -14.76 -4.74 -16.13
N GLU A 10 -13.53 -5.23 -16.29
CA GLU A 10 -13.23 -6.30 -17.24
C GLU A 10 -13.22 -7.65 -16.51
N PHE A 11 -14.21 -8.49 -16.78
CA PHE A 11 -14.37 -9.79 -16.12
C PHE A 11 -13.42 -10.87 -16.65
N SER A 12 -12.67 -10.59 -17.71
CA SER A 12 -11.66 -11.48 -18.30
C SER A 12 -10.30 -11.41 -17.61
N ASP A 13 -9.98 -10.28 -16.95
CA ASP A 13 -8.74 -10.11 -16.19
C ASP A 13 -9.06 -9.58 -14.78
N VAL A 14 -8.93 -10.44 -13.79
CA VAL A 14 -9.19 -10.11 -12.39
C VAL A 14 -8.29 -8.99 -11.86
N ASN A 15 -7.10 -8.80 -12.44
CA ASN A 15 -6.16 -7.76 -12.02
C ASN A 15 -6.60 -6.36 -12.47
N SER A 16 -7.30 -6.29 -13.61
CA SER A 16 -7.88 -5.05 -14.15
C SER A 16 -8.98 -4.47 -13.25
N ASN A 17 -9.48 -5.25 -12.28
CA ASN A 17 -10.45 -4.81 -11.26
C ASN A 17 -9.80 -4.45 -9.91
N SER A 18 -8.48 -4.23 -9.87
CA SER A 18 -7.76 -3.88 -8.64
C SER A 18 -8.31 -2.60 -8.01
N ILE A 19 -8.66 -2.68 -6.73
CA ILE A 19 -9.08 -1.52 -5.94
C ILE A 19 -7.84 -0.76 -5.50
N VAL A 20 -7.74 0.50 -5.90
CA VAL A 20 -6.71 1.42 -5.41
C VAL A 20 -7.25 2.28 -4.29
N LEU A 21 -6.57 2.25 -3.15
CA LEU A 21 -6.92 3.00 -1.96
C LEU A 21 -5.84 4.03 -1.63
N ARG A 22 -6.25 5.29 -1.55
CA ARG A 22 -5.45 6.35 -0.95
C ARG A 22 -5.93 6.66 0.47
N LEU A 23 -5.02 6.53 1.44
CA LEU A 23 -5.22 6.90 2.83
C LEU A 23 -4.40 8.14 3.16
N GLN A 24 -5.03 9.17 3.69
CA GLN A 24 -4.37 10.42 4.06
C GLN A 24 -4.63 10.75 5.53
N ALA A 25 -3.55 11.01 6.26
CA ALA A 25 -3.53 11.51 7.61
C ALA A 25 -2.73 12.81 7.61
N GLY A 26 -3.37 13.97 7.81
CA GLY A 26 -2.70 15.27 7.67
C GLY A 26 -2.01 15.42 6.30
N ASN A 27 -0.69 15.64 6.32
CA ASN A 27 0.18 15.75 5.15
C ASN A 27 0.82 14.42 4.72
N ALA A 28 0.67 13.36 5.51
CA ALA A 28 1.13 12.02 5.17
C ALA A 28 0.05 11.24 4.40
N ALA A 29 0.43 10.65 3.27
CA ALA A 29 -0.45 9.86 2.43
C ALA A 29 0.21 8.55 1.98
N PHE A 30 -0.63 7.52 1.93
CA PHE A 30 -0.30 6.14 1.59
C PHE A 30 -1.18 5.72 0.41
N LEU A 31 -0.58 5.10 -0.59
CA LEU A 31 -1.27 4.55 -1.75
C LEU A 31 -1.11 3.03 -1.79
N PHE A 32 -2.24 2.33 -1.74
CA PHE A 32 -2.34 0.88 -1.89
C PHE A 32 -2.95 0.57 -3.24
N THR A 33 -2.17 -0.03 -4.12
CA THR A 33 -2.54 -0.17 -5.53
C THR A 33 -3.03 -1.57 -5.91
N GLY A 34 -3.07 -2.51 -4.97
CA GLY A 34 -3.37 -3.91 -5.26
C GLY A 34 -2.50 -4.44 -6.41
N ASP A 35 -3.11 -5.13 -7.35
CA ASP A 35 -2.45 -5.73 -8.52
C ASP A 35 -2.60 -4.89 -9.80
N ALA A 36 -2.76 -3.57 -9.64
CA ALA A 36 -2.89 -2.62 -10.74
C ALA A 36 -1.80 -2.81 -11.81
N THR A 37 -2.22 -2.93 -13.07
CA THR A 37 -1.34 -2.96 -14.25
C THR A 37 -1.11 -1.55 -14.78
N PHE A 38 -0.26 -1.40 -15.80
CA PHE A 38 -0.09 -0.11 -16.49
C PHE A 38 -1.39 0.48 -17.03
N GLU A 39 -2.30 -0.36 -17.52
CA GLU A 39 -3.62 0.05 -17.99
C GLU A 39 -4.48 0.59 -16.84
N THR A 40 -4.47 -0.12 -15.70
CA THR A 40 -5.15 0.34 -14.48
C THR A 40 -4.57 1.67 -13.99
N GLU A 41 -3.25 1.82 -13.97
CA GLU A 41 -2.55 3.06 -13.60
C GLU A 41 -2.92 4.24 -14.51
N GLY A 42 -2.94 4.00 -15.82
CA GLY A 42 -3.37 4.99 -16.80
C GLY A 42 -4.79 5.47 -16.56
N SER A 43 -5.69 4.53 -16.27
CA SER A 43 -7.10 4.82 -15.95
C SER A 43 -7.21 5.65 -14.66
N ILE A 44 -6.46 5.28 -13.61
CA ILE A 44 -6.43 6.03 -12.35
C ILE A 44 -5.97 7.47 -12.56
N MET A 45 -4.92 7.67 -13.36
CA MET A 45 -4.41 9.01 -13.65
C MET A 45 -5.38 9.83 -14.52
N ALA A 46 -6.09 9.20 -15.46
CA ALA A 46 -7.07 9.88 -16.31
C ALA A 46 -8.26 10.45 -15.53
N LEU A 47 -8.54 9.91 -14.34
CA LEU A 47 -9.63 10.37 -13.47
C LEU A 47 -9.33 11.72 -12.80
N GLY A 48 -8.11 12.26 -12.95
CA GLY A 48 -7.71 13.57 -12.42
C GLY A 48 -7.70 13.66 -10.88
N SER A 49 -7.84 12.52 -10.19
CA SER A 49 -7.80 12.45 -8.74
C SER A 49 -6.36 12.62 -8.23
N CYS A 50 -6.19 13.30 -7.09
CA CYS A 50 -4.87 13.43 -6.47
C CYS A 50 -4.42 12.08 -5.89
N ILE A 51 -3.43 11.47 -6.55
CA ILE A 51 -2.81 10.21 -6.12
C ILE A 51 -1.44 10.40 -5.45
N GLN A 52 -0.99 11.65 -5.30
CA GLN A 52 0.28 11.96 -4.65
C GLN A 52 0.30 11.41 -3.22
N SER A 53 1.31 10.59 -2.94
CA SER A 53 1.44 9.83 -1.69
C SER A 53 2.91 9.57 -1.37
N GLN A 54 3.33 9.82 -0.13
CA GLN A 54 4.71 9.61 0.30
C GLN A 54 5.07 8.12 0.42
N VAL A 55 4.08 7.26 0.68
CA VAL A 55 4.26 5.82 0.75
C VAL A 55 3.46 5.15 -0.35
N LEU A 56 4.14 4.35 -1.17
CA LEU A 56 3.55 3.51 -2.19
C LEU A 56 3.70 2.03 -1.80
N LYS A 57 2.59 1.31 -1.68
CA LYS A 57 2.64 -0.15 -1.74
C LYS A 57 2.75 -0.54 -3.21
N VAL A 58 3.91 -1.08 -3.60
CA VAL A 58 4.23 -1.45 -4.99
C VAL A 58 3.14 -2.38 -5.56
N ALA A 59 2.65 -2.03 -6.74
CA ALA A 59 1.56 -2.72 -7.42
C ALA A 59 1.97 -4.11 -7.89
N HIS A 60 1.05 -5.06 -7.82
CA HIS A 60 1.20 -6.41 -8.39
C HIS A 60 2.50 -7.09 -7.96
N HIS A 61 2.80 -7.00 -6.67
CA HIS A 61 4.02 -7.55 -6.05
C HIS A 61 5.35 -7.06 -6.69
N GLY A 62 5.32 -6.00 -7.51
CA GLY A 62 6.46 -5.53 -8.29
C GLY A 62 6.60 -6.19 -9.65
N SER A 63 5.49 -6.43 -10.36
CA SER A 63 5.52 -6.86 -11.76
C SER A 63 6.21 -5.85 -12.67
N ARG A 64 6.94 -6.34 -13.68
CA ARG A 64 7.53 -5.49 -14.74
C ARG A 64 6.48 -4.73 -15.55
N TYR A 65 5.22 -5.15 -15.50
CA TYR A 65 4.07 -4.51 -16.15
C TYR A 65 3.19 -3.70 -15.18
N SER A 66 3.73 -3.35 -14.01
CA SER A 66 3.11 -2.45 -13.03
C SER A 66 4.12 -1.42 -12.52
N THR A 67 3.64 -0.40 -11.80
CA THR A 67 4.40 0.73 -11.26
C THR A 67 5.17 1.52 -12.32
N SER A 68 4.49 1.97 -13.39
CA SER A 68 5.08 2.71 -14.52
C SER A 68 5.81 3.99 -14.10
N ASP A 69 6.78 4.45 -14.90
CA ASP A 69 7.46 5.74 -14.67
C ASP A 69 6.45 6.90 -14.57
N ARG A 70 5.47 6.92 -15.48
CA ARG A 70 4.41 7.93 -15.47
C ARG A 70 3.58 7.89 -14.18
N PHE A 71 3.32 6.68 -13.66
CA PHE A 71 2.62 6.52 -12.40
C PHE A 71 3.48 7.00 -11.22
N LEU A 72 4.78 6.70 -11.21
CA LEU A 72 5.71 7.19 -10.20
C LEU A 72 5.83 8.73 -10.22
N ASP A 73 5.86 9.35 -11.40
CA ASP A 73 5.84 10.82 -11.55
C ASP A 73 4.58 11.46 -10.95
N ALA A 74 3.45 10.77 -11.04
CA ALA A 74 2.17 11.25 -10.51
C ALA A 74 2.04 10.99 -9.00
N VAL A 75 2.53 9.85 -8.50
CA VAL A 75 2.46 9.48 -7.08
C VAL A 75 3.53 10.19 -6.24
N LYS A 76 4.73 10.39 -6.79
CA LYS A 76 5.91 10.97 -6.12
C LYS A 76 6.22 10.36 -4.74
N PRO A 77 6.40 9.03 -4.65
CA PRO A 77 6.65 8.39 -3.37
C PRO A 77 8.05 8.68 -2.84
N THR A 78 8.17 8.83 -1.52
CA THR A 78 9.46 8.80 -0.81
C THR A 78 9.85 7.36 -0.46
N TYR A 79 8.85 6.56 -0.10
CA TYR A 79 9.01 5.17 0.29
C TYR A 79 8.16 4.26 -0.58
N ALA A 80 8.72 3.13 -0.98
CA ALA A 80 7.99 2.05 -1.63
C ALA A 80 8.10 0.77 -0.80
N VAL A 81 6.98 0.07 -0.60
CA VAL A 81 6.96 -1.24 0.05
C VAL A 81 6.61 -2.30 -0.98
N SER A 82 7.57 -3.17 -1.29
CA SER A 82 7.32 -4.38 -2.07
C SER A 82 7.04 -5.55 -1.14
N SER A 83 5.96 -6.28 -1.44
CA SER A 83 5.63 -7.49 -0.68
C SER A 83 5.72 -8.68 -1.60
N ALA A 84 6.90 -9.29 -1.59
CA ALA A 84 7.24 -10.48 -2.33
C ALA A 84 7.90 -11.48 -1.40
N GLY A 85 7.75 -12.77 -1.73
CA GLY A 85 8.34 -13.87 -0.97
C GLY A 85 9.61 -14.43 -1.59
N ARG A 86 10.42 -15.12 -0.77
CA ARG A 86 11.61 -15.84 -1.22
C ARG A 86 11.20 -17.00 -2.13
N GLY A 87 11.84 -17.12 -3.30
CA GLY A 87 11.70 -18.30 -4.13
C GLY A 87 10.35 -18.44 -4.83
N ASN A 88 9.62 -17.34 -5.05
CA ASN A 88 8.46 -17.42 -5.94
C ASN A 88 8.91 -17.84 -7.34
N HIS A 89 8.12 -18.68 -8.00
CA HIS A 89 8.37 -19.09 -9.38
C HIS A 89 8.35 -17.92 -10.38
N TYR A 90 7.79 -16.78 -9.96
CA TYR A 90 7.53 -15.60 -10.78
C TYR A 90 8.60 -14.50 -10.68
N SER A 91 9.65 -14.68 -9.88
CA SER A 91 10.77 -13.75 -9.69
C SER A 91 10.37 -12.30 -9.33
N TYR A 92 9.33 -12.11 -8.50
CA TYR A 92 8.94 -10.77 -8.02
C TYR A 92 9.77 -10.32 -6.79
N PRO A 93 10.01 -9.01 -6.61
CA PRO A 93 9.78 -7.95 -7.61
C PRO A 93 10.75 -8.08 -8.79
N HIS A 94 10.28 -7.74 -9.98
CA HIS A 94 11.10 -7.73 -11.18
C HIS A 94 12.14 -6.60 -11.11
N GLN A 95 13.34 -6.84 -11.66
CA GLN A 95 14.43 -5.85 -11.66
C GLN A 95 14.02 -4.56 -12.37
N GLU A 96 13.20 -4.65 -13.41
CA GLU A 96 12.68 -3.51 -14.17
C GLU A 96 11.84 -2.57 -13.27
N THR A 97 11.11 -3.12 -12.31
CA THR A 97 10.31 -2.34 -11.35
C THR A 97 11.18 -1.72 -10.28
N LEU A 98 12.13 -2.48 -9.74
CA LEU A 98 13.11 -1.95 -8.79
C LEU A 98 13.93 -0.82 -9.41
N GLN A 99 14.35 -0.96 -10.66
CA GLN A 99 15.15 0.06 -11.34
C GLN A 99 14.35 1.36 -11.56
N ARG A 100 13.06 1.27 -11.92
CA ARG A 100 12.19 2.45 -11.98
C ARG A 100 12.08 3.13 -10.62
N LEU A 101 11.82 2.38 -9.55
CA LEU A 101 11.80 2.95 -8.20
C LEU A 101 13.11 3.64 -7.82
N ILE A 102 14.26 3.02 -8.13
CA ILE A 102 15.59 3.59 -7.89
C ILE A 102 15.80 4.88 -8.69
N ASN A 103 15.43 4.89 -9.97
CA ASN A 103 15.58 6.04 -10.86
C ASN A 103 14.74 7.25 -10.39
N HIS A 104 13.62 6.99 -9.70
CA HIS A 104 12.77 8.01 -9.10
C HIS A 104 13.21 8.41 -7.67
N GLY A 105 14.36 7.93 -7.20
CA GLY A 105 14.91 8.27 -5.88
C GLY A 105 14.10 7.69 -4.71
N VAL A 106 13.35 6.62 -4.95
CA VAL A 106 12.45 6.02 -3.95
C VAL A 106 13.23 5.08 -3.03
N THR A 107 13.03 5.20 -1.73
CA THR A 107 13.58 4.23 -0.76
C THR A 107 12.71 2.98 -0.74
N ILE A 108 13.30 1.83 -1.06
CA ILE A 108 12.57 0.57 -1.24
C ILE A 108 12.70 -0.31 0.01
N TYR A 109 11.57 -0.74 0.55
CA TYR A 109 11.50 -1.76 1.60
C TYR A 109 10.83 -3.02 1.06
N GLU A 110 11.55 -4.12 1.11
CA GLU A 110 11.06 -5.42 0.67
C GLU A 110 10.80 -6.33 1.87
N THR A 111 9.60 -6.91 1.98
CA THR A 111 9.26 -7.84 3.08
C THR A 111 10.16 -9.07 3.08
N PHE A 112 10.71 -9.45 1.93
CA PHE A 112 11.68 -10.52 1.84
C PHE A 112 13.00 -10.19 2.56
N ASN A 113 13.57 -9.01 2.31
CA ASN A 113 14.86 -8.60 2.85
C ASN A 113 14.74 -8.04 4.29
N HIS A 114 13.60 -7.44 4.62
CA HIS A 114 13.41 -6.69 5.86
C HIS A 114 12.40 -7.35 6.82
N GLY A 115 11.69 -8.41 6.39
CA GLY A 115 10.65 -9.03 7.19
C GLY A 115 9.45 -8.11 7.36
N ILE A 116 9.06 -7.89 8.62
CA ILE A 116 7.93 -7.02 8.97
C ILE A 116 8.35 -5.56 8.77
N ILE A 117 7.57 -4.82 7.99
CA ILE A 117 7.75 -3.38 7.77
C ILE A 117 6.56 -2.65 8.37
N VAL A 118 6.82 -1.81 9.35
CA VAL A 118 5.81 -0.98 10.01
C VAL A 118 6.11 0.48 9.70
N MET A 119 5.15 1.15 9.07
CA MET A 119 5.18 2.60 8.92
C MET A 119 4.21 3.22 9.91
N ARG A 120 4.58 4.32 10.56
CA ARG A 120 3.71 5.06 11.49
C ARG A 120 3.73 6.53 11.16
N THR A 121 2.61 7.20 11.34
CA THR A 121 2.54 8.64 11.15
C THR A 121 1.68 9.33 12.19
N ASP A 122 2.05 10.56 12.53
CA ASP A 122 1.22 11.53 13.25
C ASP A 122 0.48 12.48 12.29
N GLY A 123 0.51 12.14 11.00
CA GLY A 123 0.02 12.95 9.91
C GLY A 123 1.00 14.04 9.44
N GLN A 124 2.19 14.13 10.00
CA GLN A 124 3.25 15.04 9.54
C GLN A 124 4.52 14.28 9.16
N ILE A 125 4.93 13.35 10.02
CA ILE A 125 6.16 12.57 9.86
C ILE A 125 5.79 11.11 9.63
N ILE A 126 6.53 10.42 8.77
CA ILE A 126 6.45 8.98 8.58
C ILE A 126 7.69 8.34 9.20
N LYS A 127 7.50 7.46 10.17
CA LYS A 127 8.56 6.67 10.81
C LYS A 127 8.46 5.23 10.32
N VAL A 128 9.60 4.64 9.95
CA VAL A 128 9.69 3.26 9.45
C VAL A 128 10.40 2.40 10.48
N TYR A 129 9.84 1.23 10.78
CA TYR A 129 10.37 0.22 11.69
C TYR A 129 10.45 -1.12 10.97
N ILE A 130 11.53 -1.87 11.23
CA ILE A 130 11.83 -3.15 10.59
C ILE A 130 12.03 -4.21 11.68
N GLY A 131 11.37 -5.38 11.56
CA GLY A 131 11.56 -6.52 12.47
C GLY A 131 10.47 -6.74 13.52
N GLU A 132 10.84 -7.23 14.73
CA GLU A 132 9.88 -7.64 15.77
C GLU A 132 9.06 -6.46 16.33
N VAL A 133 7.74 -6.66 16.36
CA VAL A 133 6.73 -5.71 16.84
C VAL A 133 6.67 -5.73 18.38
N SER A 134 7.81 -5.63 19.07
CA SER A 134 7.88 -5.66 20.54
C SER A 134 7.90 -4.26 21.20
N GLN A 135 7.90 -3.18 20.40
CA GLN A 135 7.73 -1.79 20.88
C GLN A 135 6.45 -1.11 20.37
N ALA A 136 5.46 -1.90 19.97
CA ALA A 136 4.12 -1.39 19.73
C ALA A 136 3.33 -1.36 21.04
N SER A 137 3.50 -0.29 21.81
CA SER A 137 2.74 -0.10 23.04
C SER A 137 1.25 0.09 22.75
N SER A 138 0.46 -0.90 23.18
CA SER A 138 -1.00 -0.89 23.43
C SER A 138 -1.83 0.00 22.50
N PHE A 139 -2.03 -0.45 21.26
CA PHE A 139 -3.28 -0.41 20.48
C PHE A 139 -2.93 -0.86 19.06
N ASP A 140 -2.59 -2.15 18.94
CA ASP A 140 -2.26 -2.76 17.66
C ASP A 140 -3.54 -3.21 16.96
N PHE A 141 -3.98 -2.43 15.98
CA PHE A 141 -4.82 -2.99 14.95
C PHE A 141 -3.95 -3.69 13.91
N THR A 142 -3.63 -4.95 14.13
CA THR A 142 -2.87 -5.80 13.19
C THR A 142 -3.80 -6.41 12.14
N ILE A 143 -3.74 -5.93 10.89
CA ILE A 143 -4.40 -6.58 9.75
C ILE A 143 -3.40 -7.48 9.03
N SER A 144 -3.60 -8.79 9.11
CA SER A 144 -2.94 -9.78 8.25
C SER A 144 -3.86 -10.09 7.08
N LEU A 145 -3.55 -9.62 5.88
CA LEU A 145 -4.31 -9.93 4.67
C LEU A 145 -3.82 -11.27 4.10
N GLN A 146 -4.66 -12.32 4.12
CA GLN A 146 -4.47 -13.49 3.26
C GLN A 146 -5.28 -13.28 1.97
N GLU A 147 -4.58 -13.22 0.83
CA GLU A 147 -5.09 -12.85 -0.50
C GLU A 147 -6.20 -13.76 -1.07
N ARG A 148 -6.67 -14.81 -0.35
CA ARG A 148 -7.84 -15.58 -0.81
C ARG A 148 -9.17 -14.82 -0.70
N PHE A 149 -9.17 -13.65 -0.06
CA PHE A 149 -10.36 -12.83 0.14
C PHE A 149 -10.05 -11.32 0.05
N LEU A 150 -9.33 -10.86 -0.98
CA LEU A 150 -8.94 -9.45 -1.13
C LEU A 150 -10.12 -8.47 -0.94
N TYR A 151 -11.30 -8.78 -1.51
CA TYR A 151 -12.52 -7.97 -1.34
C TYR A 151 -13.05 -7.95 0.10
N LEU A 152 -13.05 -9.10 0.78
CA LEU A 152 -13.51 -9.19 2.17
C LEU A 152 -12.52 -8.49 3.09
N ALA A 153 -11.22 -8.65 2.83
CA ALA A 153 -10.14 -8.12 3.64
C ALA A 153 -10.05 -6.58 3.50
N LEU A 154 -10.34 -6.02 2.32
CA LEU A 154 -10.53 -4.59 2.11
C LEU A 154 -11.78 -4.05 2.82
N ALA A 155 -12.90 -4.78 2.80
CA ALA A 155 -14.11 -4.41 3.53
C ALA A 155 -13.89 -4.43 5.06
N PHE A 156 -13.20 -5.45 5.57
CA PHE A 156 -12.76 -5.51 6.97
C PHE A 156 -11.82 -4.35 7.28
N MET A 157 -10.82 -4.07 6.45
CA MET A 157 -9.91 -2.94 6.62
C MET A 157 -10.65 -1.60 6.67
N MET A 158 -11.68 -1.40 5.85
CA MET A 158 -12.52 -0.21 5.89
C MET A 158 -13.33 -0.08 7.19
N ILE A 159 -13.96 -1.16 7.64
CA ILE A 159 -14.71 -1.20 8.90
C ILE A 159 -13.77 -0.90 10.09
N ILE A 160 -12.59 -1.49 10.07
CA ILE A 160 -11.57 -1.35 11.10
C ILE A 160 -11.04 0.08 11.16
N LEU A 161 -10.67 0.67 10.01
CA LEU A 161 -10.19 2.05 9.94
C LEU A 161 -11.28 3.04 10.38
N PHE A 162 -12.53 2.76 10.01
CA PHE A 162 -13.69 3.55 10.44
C PHE A 162 -13.93 3.45 11.96
N LEU A 163 -13.87 2.24 12.53
CA LEU A 163 -14.02 2.02 13.96
C LEU A 163 -12.87 2.63 14.76
N ALA A 164 -11.63 2.50 14.29
CA ALA A 164 -10.47 3.12 14.94
C ALA A 164 -10.58 4.66 14.93
N CYS A 165 -10.96 5.26 13.79
CA CYS A 165 -11.13 6.70 13.67
C CYS A 165 -12.28 7.24 14.55
N THR A 166 -13.40 6.52 14.60
CA THR A 166 -14.55 6.89 15.45
C THR A 166 -14.27 6.70 16.94
N TYR A 167 -13.52 5.66 17.31
CA TYR A 167 -13.10 5.41 18.70
C TYR A 167 -12.19 6.51 19.24
N GLU A 168 -11.16 6.92 18.50
CA GLU A 168 -10.25 8.01 18.91
C GLU A 168 -11.00 9.33 19.12
N ARG A 169 -11.94 9.63 18.22
CA ARG A 169 -12.80 10.81 18.34
C ARG A 169 -13.69 10.76 19.59
N SER A 170 -14.13 9.57 20.01
CA SER A 170 -14.94 9.40 21.23
C SER A 170 -14.17 9.59 22.54
N LYS A 171 -12.83 9.46 22.53
CA LYS A 171 -11.96 9.61 23.70
C LYS A 171 -11.42 11.03 23.90
N GLY A 172 -11.82 11.99 23.06
CA GLY A 172 -11.34 13.38 23.13
C GLY A 172 -9.85 13.54 22.79
N LYS A 173 -9.20 12.46 22.32
CA LYS A 173 -7.84 12.52 21.79
C LYS A 173 -7.85 13.25 20.46
N SER A 174 -6.85 14.10 20.26
CA SER A 174 -6.62 14.70 18.95
C SER A 174 -6.34 13.56 17.96
N THR A 175 -7.00 13.57 16.80
CA THR A 175 -6.80 12.64 15.66
C THR A 175 -5.38 12.68 15.06
N LYS A 176 -4.41 13.20 15.79
CA LYS A 176 -3.02 13.43 15.40
C LYS A 176 -2.14 12.18 15.50
N GLU A 177 -2.62 11.07 16.04
CA GLU A 177 -1.90 9.79 15.97
C GLU A 177 -2.69 8.79 15.13
N ILE A 178 -2.67 8.97 13.80
CA ILE A 178 -3.22 7.96 12.90
C ILE A 178 -2.12 6.93 12.63
N ILE A 179 -2.12 5.86 13.43
CA ILE A 179 -1.23 4.70 13.22
C ILE A 179 -1.68 3.99 11.94
N ILE A 180 -1.01 4.27 10.81
CA ILE A 180 -1.21 3.56 9.55
C ILE A 180 -0.27 2.37 9.49
N LEU A 181 -0.64 1.27 10.18
CA LEU A 181 0.08 0.01 10.14
C LEU A 181 -0.21 -0.74 8.83
N VAL A 182 0.72 -0.72 7.88
CA VAL A 182 0.74 -1.63 6.73
C VAL A 182 2.24 -1.84 6.39
N ILE A 183 2.83 -3.03 6.24
CA ILE A 183 2.35 -4.30 5.65
C ILE A 183 3.05 -5.49 6.34
N LEU A 184 2.25 -6.37 6.95
CA LEU A 184 2.65 -7.73 7.29
C LEU A 184 2.26 -8.64 6.13
N MET A 185 3.15 -8.83 5.18
CA MET A 185 3.06 -10.00 4.31
C MET A 185 4.17 -10.95 4.73
N ARG A 186 3.78 -12.10 5.29
CA ARG A 186 4.68 -13.24 5.29
C ARG A 186 5.13 -13.46 3.84
N PRO A 187 6.41 -13.76 3.59
CA PRO A 187 6.88 -14.05 2.25
C PRO A 187 5.95 -15.07 1.59
N PHE A 188 5.43 -14.76 0.40
CA PHE A 188 4.71 -15.71 -0.44
C PHE A 188 5.60 -16.93 -0.68
N THR A 189 5.21 -18.07 -0.14
CA THR A 189 5.61 -19.38 -0.67
C THR A 189 4.53 -19.77 -1.66
N TYR A 190 4.78 -19.62 -2.96
CA TYR A 190 4.00 -20.33 -3.95
C TYR A 190 4.39 -21.81 -3.91
#